data_AF-A0A7V2VKP5-F1
#
_entry.id   AF-A0A7V2VKP5-F1
#
_cell.length_a   1.000
_cell.length_b   1.000
_cell.length_c   1.000
_cell.angle_alpha   90.00
_cell.angle_beta   90.00
_cell.angle_gamma   90.00
#
_symmetry.space_group_name_H-M   'P 1'
#
loop_
_entity.id
_entity.type
_entity.pdbx_description
1 polymer ?
#
loop_
_entity_poly.entity_id
_entity_poly.type
_entity_poly.pdbx_seq_one_letter_code
_entity_poly.pdbx_strand_id
1 'polypeptide(L)'
;MIGIISYGGYIPRLRLGRASIVQNIGWLAPAIITVAQGERSFCNWDEDSLTMAVAAARDCLVGVDKREVDGLYLASTTLPFADRLNAGIVATALNLREEILTADFTSTLRAGTTALVAALEAIKGGERRRVLVAASDRREAKAGSFYEMWFGDGAAALLVGEGDVIAEFKGAHSVAYDFVSHYRSARRRFDYTWEERWVRDEGYAKIIPEAIRGLLEKLNLSIEEIDKLVYPCFIKRQHGRIGRALGARPEQIVDNLHEVCGETGAAHPLVMLVHTLEAAQPGERILVAGFGQGCDALLFEVTEAIQDLPPRTGVRGSLANKKSTDNYLKFLKFRDLIITEEGIRAEAPKQTAMTTLWRKRKMILGLVGGRCTVCGTVQFPKMDICVNPECGAVHSQEDYEFADVPAVVKSFTGDMLAVSVDPPAIYGMIQFEGGGRMMADFTDCELDEVYVGMPVRMVFRRHHVDEERGFVGYFWKAAPVPGERRGEGAEEQEEIRFDGRVAVVTGAGRGLGRVYALELAKRGAKVVVNDPGVAPDGSGGTEQVADAVVEEIRALGGEAVPNYDSVATPEGGQRIIQTALD
;
A
#
# COMPACT_ATOMS: atom_id res chain seq x y z
N MET A 1 -3.16 -14.71 -30.61
CA MET A 1 -4.29 -14.60 -29.66
C MET A 1 -4.13 -13.29 -28.92
N ILE A 2 -5.20 -12.50 -28.76
CA ILE A 2 -5.18 -11.25 -27.99
C ILE A 2 -6.03 -11.47 -26.74
N GLY A 3 -5.59 -10.98 -25.60
CA GLY A 3 -6.27 -11.24 -24.35
C GLY A 3 -5.54 -10.72 -23.13
N ILE A 4 -5.95 -11.21 -21.98
CA ILE A 4 -5.28 -10.96 -20.70
C ILE A 4 -4.06 -11.87 -20.62
N ILE A 5 -2.89 -11.33 -20.34
CA ILE A 5 -1.62 -12.04 -20.09
C ILE A 5 -1.44 -12.29 -18.59
N SER A 6 -1.78 -11.31 -17.76
CA SER A 6 -1.60 -11.40 -16.32
C SER A 6 -2.64 -10.55 -15.60
N TYR A 7 -2.87 -10.88 -14.33
CA TYR A 7 -3.74 -10.13 -13.44
C TYR A 7 -3.09 -9.88 -12.08
N GLY A 8 -3.55 -8.84 -11.40
CA GLY A 8 -3.24 -8.56 -10.00
C GLY A 8 -4.38 -7.83 -9.30
N GLY A 9 -4.45 -7.96 -7.98
CA GLY A 9 -5.54 -7.42 -7.18
C GLY A 9 -5.04 -6.80 -5.89
N TYR A 10 -5.74 -5.75 -5.43
CA TYR A 10 -5.49 -5.16 -4.14
C TYR A 10 -6.78 -4.69 -3.47
N ILE A 11 -7.02 -5.17 -2.25
CA ILE A 11 -8.00 -4.61 -1.34
C ILE A 11 -7.22 -4.17 -0.10
N PRO A 12 -7.42 -2.95 0.44
CA PRO A 12 -6.73 -2.48 1.64
C PRO A 12 -6.78 -3.49 2.78
N ARG A 13 -5.88 -3.40 3.75
CA ARG A 13 -5.90 -4.32 4.90
C ARG A 13 -7.08 -4.06 5.83
N LEU A 14 -7.46 -2.81 6.06
CA LEU A 14 -8.46 -2.46 7.07
C LEU A 14 -9.90 -2.74 6.61
N ARG A 15 -10.71 -3.31 7.50
CA ARG A 15 -12.16 -3.52 7.30
C ARG A 15 -12.94 -2.87 8.44
N LEU A 16 -13.97 -2.09 8.09
CA LEU A 16 -14.90 -1.53 9.07
C LEU A 16 -16.18 -2.36 9.05
N GLY A 17 -16.55 -2.91 10.20
CA GLY A 17 -17.83 -3.57 10.38
C GLY A 17 -18.98 -2.58 10.17
N ARG A 18 -19.89 -2.87 9.24
CA ARG A 18 -21.02 -1.96 8.95
C ARG A 18 -21.95 -1.78 10.16
N ALA A 19 -22.06 -2.81 11.00
CA ALA A 19 -22.77 -2.73 12.27
C ALA A 19 -22.19 -1.65 13.21
N SER A 20 -20.86 -1.44 13.21
CA SER A 20 -20.23 -0.39 14.02
C SER A 20 -20.65 1.02 13.56
N ILE A 21 -20.82 1.25 12.25
CA ILE A 21 -21.35 2.52 11.73
C ILE A 21 -22.74 2.77 12.32
N VAL A 22 -23.63 1.77 12.27
CA VAL A 22 -24.99 1.87 12.87
C VAL A 22 -24.91 2.19 14.36
N GLN A 23 -24.03 1.53 15.11
CA GLN A 23 -23.89 1.76 16.55
C GLN A 23 -23.51 3.21 16.88
N ASN A 24 -22.68 3.85 16.05
CA ASN A 24 -22.18 5.19 16.31
C ASN A 24 -23.05 6.32 15.75
N ILE A 25 -23.67 6.13 14.57
CA ILE A 25 -24.45 7.19 13.89
C ILE A 25 -25.90 6.80 13.55
N GLY A 26 -26.33 5.58 13.90
CA GLY A 26 -27.70 5.11 13.64
C GLY A 26 -28.78 5.89 14.38
N TRP A 27 -28.45 6.59 15.49
CA TRP A 27 -29.38 7.51 16.15
C TRP A 27 -29.76 8.70 15.26
N LEU A 28 -28.85 9.13 14.37
CA LEU A 28 -29.07 10.21 13.41
C LEU A 28 -29.67 9.66 12.10
N ALA A 29 -29.22 8.48 11.66
CA ALA A 29 -29.60 7.88 10.38
C ALA A 29 -30.05 6.41 10.56
N PRO A 30 -31.22 6.15 11.18
CA PRO A 30 -31.62 4.79 11.56
C PRO A 30 -31.84 3.84 10.38
N ALA A 31 -32.17 4.37 9.20
CA ALA A 31 -32.45 3.56 8.01
C ALA A 31 -31.25 2.75 7.50
N ILE A 32 -30.01 3.16 7.82
CA ILE A 32 -28.80 2.46 7.39
C ILE A 32 -28.67 1.06 8.01
N ILE A 33 -29.42 0.75 9.07
CA ILE A 33 -29.48 -0.60 9.66
C ILE A 33 -29.89 -1.67 8.64
N THR A 34 -30.67 -1.29 7.63
CA THR A 34 -31.15 -2.20 6.56
C THR A 34 -30.03 -2.73 5.67
N VAL A 35 -28.85 -2.12 5.72
CA VAL A 35 -27.66 -2.48 4.94
C VAL A 35 -26.43 -2.71 5.84
N ALA A 36 -26.65 -3.02 7.11
CA ALA A 36 -25.59 -3.21 8.11
C ALA A 36 -24.84 -4.54 8.02
N GLN A 37 -25.23 -5.43 7.09
CA GLN A 37 -24.62 -6.74 6.94
C GLN A 37 -23.24 -6.65 6.27
N GLY A 38 -22.29 -7.38 6.85
CA GLY A 38 -20.93 -7.50 6.36
C GLY A 38 -20.03 -6.34 6.78
N GLU A 39 -18.95 -6.18 6.04
CA GLU A 39 -17.93 -5.16 6.29
C GLU A 39 -17.60 -4.41 5.00
N ARG A 40 -16.98 -3.25 5.16
CA ARG A 40 -16.41 -2.50 4.04
C ARG A 40 -14.91 -2.39 4.18
N SER A 41 -14.21 -2.43 3.05
CA SER A 41 -12.80 -2.08 3.00
C SER A 41 -12.62 -0.56 3.11
N PHE A 42 -11.50 -0.15 3.70
CA PHE A 42 -11.06 1.24 3.66
C PHE A 42 -9.54 1.34 3.71
N CYS A 43 -9.01 2.31 2.98
CA CYS A 43 -7.61 2.71 2.97
C CYS A 43 -7.12 3.04 4.38
N ASN A 44 -5.91 2.59 4.70
CA ASN A 44 -5.13 3.16 5.79
C ASN A 44 -4.86 4.66 5.52
N TRP A 45 -4.44 5.41 6.55
CA TRP A 45 -4.21 6.86 6.45
C TRP A 45 -3.14 7.25 5.41
N ASP A 46 -2.27 6.31 5.02
CA ASP A 46 -1.23 6.47 4.03
C ASP A 46 -1.55 5.80 2.68
N GLU A 47 -2.82 5.48 2.45
CA GLU A 47 -3.33 4.89 1.22
C GLU A 47 -4.32 5.80 0.48
N ASP A 48 -4.28 5.73 -0.84
CA ASP A 48 -5.23 6.31 -1.79
C ASP A 48 -5.35 5.46 -3.07
N SER A 49 -6.19 5.89 -4.01
CA SER A 49 -6.42 5.20 -5.28
C SER A 49 -5.14 4.99 -6.11
N LEU A 50 -4.15 5.88 -5.97
CA LEU A 50 -2.89 5.76 -6.69
C LEU A 50 -2.02 4.67 -6.06
N THR A 51 -1.91 4.65 -4.73
CA THR A 51 -1.15 3.61 -4.00
C THR A 51 -1.75 2.21 -4.21
N MET A 52 -3.08 2.10 -4.22
CA MET A 52 -3.77 0.84 -4.47
C MET A 52 -3.56 0.37 -5.92
N ALA A 53 -3.60 1.30 -6.90
CA ALA A 53 -3.29 0.98 -8.29
C ALA A 53 -1.86 0.45 -8.45
N VAL A 54 -0.87 1.06 -7.79
CA VAL A 54 0.52 0.56 -7.78
C VAL A 54 0.60 -0.84 -7.16
N ALA A 55 -0.09 -1.10 -6.05
CA ALA A 55 -0.10 -2.41 -5.42
C ALA A 55 -0.69 -3.50 -6.33
N ALA A 56 -1.86 -3.25 -6.94
CA ALA A 56 -2.48 -4.18 -7.88
C ALA A 56 -1.64 -4.38 -9.15
N ALA A 57 -1.02 -3.33 -9.65
CA ALA A 57 -0.13 -3.41 -10.82
C ALA A 57 1.16 -4.20 -10.54
N ARG A 58 1.77 -4.05 -9.36
CA ARG A 58 2.93 -4.86 -8.97
C ARG A 58 2.58 -6.34 -8.88
N ASP A 59 1.45 -6.66 -8.26
CA ASP A 59 0.92 -8.02 -8.19
C ASP A 59 0.64 -8.60 -9.60
N CYS A 60 0.20 -7.74 -10.53
CA CYS A 60 -0.02 -8.10 -11.94
C CYS A 60 1.27 -8.38 -12.72
N LEU A 61 2.36 -7.67 -12.40
CA LEU A 61 3.63 -7.77 -13.11
C LEU A 61 4.57 -8.87 -12.56
N VAL A 62 4.12 -9.70 -11.61
CA VAL A 62 4.91 -10.83 -11.11
C VAL A 62 5.22 -11.80 -12.25
N GLY A 63 6.52 -12.01 -12.51
CA GLY A 63 7.03 -12.84 -13.60
C GLY A 63 6.96 -12.21 -14.99
N VAL A 64 6.62 -10.92 -15.09
CA VAL A 64 6.59 -10.17 -16.36
C VAL A 64 7.85 -9.34 -16.51
N ASP A 65 8.46 -9.36 -17.70
CA ASP A 65 9.49 -8.38 -18.06
C ASP A 65 8.88 -6.99 -18.27
N LYS A 66 9.09 -6.09 -17.31
CA LYS A 66 8.58 -4.71 -17.31
C LYS A 66 8.99 -3.92 -18.56
N ARG A 67 10.07 -4.30 -19.25
CA ARG A 67 10.52 -3.63 -20.49
C ARG A 67 9.58 -3.85 -21.67
N GLU A 68 8.81 -4.93 -21.63
CA GLU A 68 7.87 -5.27 -22.71
C GLU A 68 6.55 -4.51 -22.58
N VAL A 69 6.27 -3.89 -21.44
CA VAL A 69 5.11 -3.00 -21.26
C VAL A 69 5.31 -1.76 -22.13
N ASP A 70 4.34 -1.47 -22.99
CA ASP A 70 4.37 -0.33 -23.90
C ASP A 70 3.21 0.66 -23.70
N GLY A 71 2.28 0.37 -22.79
CA GLY A 71 1.27 1.33 -22.35
C GLY A 71 0.82 1.10 -20.89
N LEU A 72 0.36 2.17 -20.25
CA LEU A 72 -0.28 2.13 -18.93
C LEU A 72 -1.55 2.99 -18.92
N TYR A 73 -2.70 2.37 -18.75
CA TYR A 73 -3.99 3.05 -18.63
C TYR A 73 -4.48 2.94 -17.17
N LEU A 74 -4.64 4.09 -16.52
CA LEU A 74 -5.09 4.18 -15.14
C LEU A 74 -6.53 4.68 -15.09
N ALA A 75 -7.45 3.87 -14.55
CA ALA A 75 -8.85 4.21 -14.44
C ALA A 75 -9.28 4.48 -12.99
N SER A 76 -9.88 5.63 -12.74
CA SER A 76 -10.37 5.99 -11.40
C SER A 76 -11.25 7.23 -11.45
N THR A 77 -12.20 7.34 -10.50
CA THR A 77 -12.95 8.58 -10.28
C THR A 77 -12.35 9.43 -9.16
N THR A 78 -11.35 8.93 -8.43
CA THR A 78 -10.83 9.47 -7.16
C THR A 78 -9.31 9.67 -7.16
N LEU A 79 -8.75 9.96 -8.34
CA LEU A 79 -7.32 10.28 -8.47
C LEU A 79 -6.95 11.53 -7.66
N PRO A 80 -5.73 11.57 -7.09
CA PRO A 80 -5.26 12.66 -6.24
C PRO A 80 -5.05 13.98 -7.00
N PHE A 81 -4.84 13.93 -8.33
CA PHE A 81 -4.63 15.12 -9.14
C PHE A 81 -5.60 15.20 -10.32
N ALA A 82 -6.17 16.38 -10.53
CA ALA A 82 -7.04 16.68 -11.66
C ALA A 82 -6.27 17.07 -12.94
N ASP A 83 -5.13 17.74 -12.79
CA ASP A 83 -4.30 18.27 -13.90
C ASP A 83 -2.80 17.95 -13.68
N ARG A 84 -2.53 16.72 -13.25
CA ARG A 84 -1.21 16.10 -13.25
C ARG A 84 -1.43 14.65 -13.58
N LEU A 85 -0.71 14.14 -14.56
CA LEU A 85 -0.90 12.78 -15.05
C LEU A 85 -0.60 11.76 -13.95
N ASN A 86 -1.63 11.06 -13.49
CA ASN A 86 -1.54 10.11 -12.38
C ASN A 86 -0.90 8.80 -12.86
N ALA A 87 -1.25 8.34 -14.06
CA ALA A 87 -0.63 7.20 -14.74
C ALA A 87 0.91 7.33 -14.83
N GLY A 88 1.44 8.55 -14.97
CA GLY A 88 2.89 8.80 -14.99
C GLY A 88 3.56 8.55 -13.64
N ILE A 89 2.86 8.81 -12.52
CA ILE A 89 3.34 8.48 -11.18
C ILE A 89 3.36 6.97 -11.00
N VAL A 90 2.28 6.27 -11.41
CA VAL A 90 2.20 4.81 -11.36
C VAL A 90 3.30 4.17 -12.21
N ALA A 91 3.51 4.63 -13.43
CA ALA A 91 4.59 4.14 -14.31
C ALA A 91 5.98 4.31 -13.68
N THR A 92 6.24 5.46 -13.05
CA THR A 92 7.50 5.71 -12.34
C THR A 92 7.64 4.82 -11.11
N ALA A 93 6.55 4.61 -10.36
CA ALA A 93 6.55 3.76 -9.17
C ALA A 93 6.74 2.27 -9.49
N LEU A 94 6.30 1.83 -10.67
CA LEU A 94 6.55 0.50 -11.20
C LEU A 94 7.92 0.37 -11.88
N ASN A 95 8.70 1.45 -11.95
CA ASN A 95 9.97 1.53 -12.66
C ASN A 95 9.87 1.06 -14.13
N LEU A 96 8.77 1.41 -14.80
CA LEU A 96 8.61 1.14 -16.23
C LEU A 96 9.54 2.04 -17.06
N ARG A 97 9.83 1.61 -18.30
CA ARG A 97 10.58 2.45 -19.24
C ARG A 97 9.80 3.73 -19.58
N GLU A 98 10.52 4.79 -19.90
CA GLU A 98 9.93 6.13 -20.11
C GLU A 98 9.15 6.23 -21.43
N GLU A 99 9.50 5.40 -22.41
CA GLU A 99 8.92 5.40 -23.77
C GLU A 99 7.64 4.57 -23.88
N ILE A 100 6.66 4.84 -23.01
CA ILE A 100 5.34 4.18 -23.02
C ILE A 100 4.21 5.21 -23.13
N LEU A 101 3.06 4.79 -23.67
CA LEU A 101 1.86 5.62 -23.64
C LEU A 101 1.20 5.51 -22.27
N THR A 102 0.94 6.64 -21.62
CA THR A 102 0.20 6.67 -20.35
C THR A 102 -1.07 7.51 -20.47
N ALA A 103 -2.18 7.03 -19.92
CA ALA A 103 -3.45 7.76 -19.94
C ALA A 103 -4.27 7.54 -18.66
N ASP A 104 -4.96 8.60 -18.22
CA ASP A 104 -5.94 8.54 -17.12
C ASP A 104 -7.36 8.44 -17.70
N PHE A 105 -8.12 7.41 -17.32
CA PHE A 105 -9.53 7.20 -17.66
C PHE A 105 -10.41 7.55 -16.46
N THR A 106 -11.19 8.62 -16.54
CA THR A 106 -11.92 9.16 -15.39
C THR A 106 -13.39 9.46 -15.70
N SER A 107 -14.11 10.08 -14.75
CA SER A 107 -15.45 10.64 -14.92
C SER A 107 -16.62 9.64 -15.02
N THR A 108 -16.38 8.33 -14.89
CA THR A 108 -17.46 7.33 -14.85
C THR A 108 -17.02 6.06 -14.10
N LEU A 109 -17.97 5.36 -13.47
CA LEU A 109 -17.69 4.10 -12.77
C LEU A 109 -17.43 2.91 -13.72
N ARG A 110 -17.69 3.06 -15.03
CA ARG A 110 -17.24 2.09 -16.03
C ARG A 110 -15.82 2.37 -16.55
N ALA A 111 -15.11 3.36 -16.01
CA ALA A 111 -13.81 3.78 -16.56
C ALA A 111 -12.80 2.62 -16.60
N GLY A 112 -12.84 1.69 -15.65
CA GLY A 112 -11.99 0.49 -15.66
C GLY A 112 -12.23 -0.42 -16.87
N THR A 113 -13.50 -0.73 -17.17
CA THR A 113 -13.85 -1.54 -18.35
C THR A 113 -13.64 -0.78 -19.65
N THR A 114 -13.90 0.53 -19.67
CA THR A 114 -13.61 1.38 -20.84
C THR A 114 -12.11 1.41 -21.15
N ALA A 115 -11.25 1.54 -20.13
CA ALA A 115 -9.79 1.47 -20.29
C ALA A 115 -9.34 0.10 -20.82
N LEU A 116 -9.98 -0.99 -20.34
CA LEU A 116 -9.71 -2.34 -20.81
C LEU A 116 -10.09 -2.54 -22.28
N VAL A 117 -11.27 -2.05 -22.69
CA VAL A 117 -11.70 -2.07 -24.11
C VAL A 117 -10.69 -1.29 -24.97
N ALA A 118 -10.36 -0.06 -24.57
CA ALA A 118 -9.42 0.78 -25.31
C ALA A 118 -8.03 0.13 -25.45
N ALA A 119 -7.55 -0.57 -24.41
CA ALA A 119 -6.28 -1.29 -24.45
C ALA A 119 -6.33 -2.47 -25.44
N LEU A 120 -7.37 -3.31 -25.36
CA LEU A 120 -7.55 -4.47 -26.23
C LEU A 120 -7.73 -4.06 -27.70
N GLU A 121 -8.45 -2.97 -27.97
CA GLU A 121 -8.62 -2.43 -29.31
C GLU A 121 -7.32 -1.82 -29.87
N ALA A 122 -6.54 -1.13 -29.03
CA ALA A 122 -5.21 -0.63 -29.42
C ALA A 122 -4.25 -1.76 -29.81
N ILE A 123 -4.28 -2.88 -29.06
CA ILE A 123 -3.50 -4.08 -29.38
C ILE A 123 -3.98 -4.71 -30.68
N LYS A 124 -5.30 -4.87 -30.84
CA LYS A 124 -5.89 -5.40 -32.08
C LYS A 124 -5.58 -4.54 -33.32
N GLY A 125 -5.40 -3.24 -33.13
CA GLY A 125 -4.96 -2.30 -34.17
C GLY A 125 -3.49 -2.43 -34.56
N GLY A 126 -2.66 -3.13 -33.77
CA GLY A 126 -1.23 -3.35 -34.03
C GLY A 126 -0.30 -2.21 -33.57
N GLU A 127 -0.82 -1.17 -32.93
CA GLU A 127 -0.05 -0.02 -32.45
C GLU A 127 0.64 -0.27 -31.10
N ARG A 128 0.18 -1.29 -30.37
CA ARG A 128 0.70 -1.69 -29.04
C ARG A 128 0.73 -3.21 -28.92
N ARG A 129 1.63 -3.72 -28.10
CA ARG A 129 1.79 -5.15 -27.82
C ARG A 129 1.37 -5.53 -26.41
N ARG A 130 1.64 -4.70 -25.41
CA ARG A 130 1.37 -5.00 -24.00
C ARG A 130 1.00 -3.75 -23.20
N VAL A 131 -0.29 -3.63 -22.90
CA VAL A 131 -0.84 -2.50 -22.15
C VAL A 131 -1.24 -2.97 -20.76
N LEU A 132 -0.69 -2.31 -19.74
CA LEU A 132 -1.12 -2.47 -18.36
C LEU A 132 -2.34 -1.60 -18.10
N VAL A 133 -3.47 -2.20 -17.74
CA VAL A 133 -4.67 -1.49 -17.32
C VAL A 133 -4.81 -1.65 -15.82
N ALA A 134 -4.78 -0.55 -15.07
CA ALA A 134 -5.04 -0.54 -13.63
C ALA A 134 -6.29 0.29 -13.34
N ALA A 135 -7.19 -0.21 -12.52
CA ALA A 135 -8.33 0.55 -12.03
C ALA A 135 -8.33 0.59 -10.50
N SER A 136 -8.65 1.74 -9.92
CA SER A 136 -8.73 1.89 -8.47
C SER A 136 -9.74 2.96 -8.06
N ASP A 137 -10.36 2.82 -6.90
CA ASP A 137 -11.11 3.91 -6.29
C ASP A 137 -11.09 3.87 -4.75
N ARG A 138 -11.06 5.08 -4.17
CA ARG A 138 -11.25 5.41 -2.76
C ARG A 138 -12.39 6.44 -2.68
N ARG A 139 -13.64 5.99 -2.89
CA ARG A 139 -14.79 6.91 -2.96
C ARG A 139 -15.12 7.51 -1.61
N GLU A 140 -15.47 8.80 -1.63
CA GLU A 140 -15.84 9.53 -0.42
C GLU A 140 -17.35 9.62 -0.27
N ALA A 141 -17.81 9.35 0.95
CA ALA A 141 -19.21 9.47 1.33
C ALA A 141 -19.31 10.27 2.64
N LYS A 142 -20.45 10.93 2.84
CA LYS A 142 -20.74 11.61 4.10
C LYS A 142 -21.08 10.58 5.17
N ALA A 143 -20.66 10.87 6.41
CA ALA A 143 -21.03 10.09 7.58
C ALA A 143 -22.56 9.94 7.70
N GLY A 144 -23.02 8.71 7.96
CA GLY A 144 -24.44 8.36 8.12
C GLY A 144 -25.21 8.20 6.81
N SER A 145 -24.55 8.25 5.65
CA SER A 145 -25.19 7.98 4.35
C SER A 145 -25.23 6.48 4.03
N PHE A 146 -26.19 6.05 3.20
CA PHE A 146 -26.20 4.67 2.67
C PHE A 146 -24.91 4.35 1.88
N TYR A 147 -24.36 5.34 1.19
CA TYR A 147 -23.15 5.19 0.38
C TYR A 147 -21.90 5.00 1.25
N GLU A 148 -21.86 5.53 2.47
CA GLU A 148 -20.80 5.19 3.43
C GLU A 148 -20.80 3.70 3.79
N MET A 149 -21.97 3.07 3.79
CA MET A 149 -22.12 1.63 4.01
C MET A 149 -21.68 0.85 2.77
N TRP A 150 -22.13 1.26 1.59
CA TRP A 150 -21.96 0.50 0.35
C TRP A 150 -20.56 0.59 -0.25
N PHE A 151 -19.89 1.74 -0.12
CA PHE A 151 -18.57 1.91 -0.70
C PHE A 151 -17.51 1.06 -0.01
N GLY A 152 -16.63 0.54 -0.85
CA GLY A 152 -15.36 -0.07 -0.51
C GLY A 152 -14.23 0.67 -1.22
N ASP A 153 -13.01 0.36 -0.82
CA ASP A 153 -11.81 0.80 -1.49
C ASP A 153 -11.12 -0.41 -2.12
N GLY A 154 -10.57 -0.25 -3.32
CA GLY A 154 -9.87 -1.36 -3.95
C GLY A 154 -9.24 -1.00 -5.28
N ALA A 155 -8.48 -1.95 -5.81
CA ALA A 155 -7.86 -1.87 -7.11
C ALA A 155 -7.74 -3.25 -7.75
N ALA A 156 -7.69 -3.26 -9.08
CA ALA A 156 -7.34 -4.41 -9.88
C ALA A 156 -6.50 -3.95 -11.08
N ALA A 157 -5.60 -4.81 -11.54
CA ALA A 157 -4.80 -4.57 -12.71
C ALA A 157 -4.78 -5.80 -13.63
N LEU A 158 -4.72 -5.54 -14.93
CA LEU A 158 -4.67 -6.53 -16.00
C LEU A 158 -3.58 -6.11 -16.98
N LEU A 159 -2.65 -7.00 -17.28
CA LEU A 159 -1.76 -6.84 -18.42
C LEU A 159 -2.45 -7.50 -19.61
N VAL A 160 -2.78 -6.73 -20.65
CA VAL A 160 -3.35 -7.27 -21.90
C VAL A 160 -2.34 -7.19 -23.03
N GLY A 161 -2.40 -8.14 -23.96
CA GLY A 161 -1.47 -8.20 -25.07
C GLY A 161 -1.66 -9.40 -25.97
N GLU A 162 -0.61 -9.72 -26.73
CA GLU A 162 -0.51 -10.88 -27.61
C GLU A 162 0.38 -11.98 -27.01
N GLY A 163 0.14 -13.22 -27.44
CA GLY A 163 0.98 -14.38 -27.10
C GLY A 163 0.27 -15.33 -26.15
N ASP A 164 0.97 -15.72 -25.09
CA ASP A 164 0.49 -16.62 -24.03
C ASP A 164 -0.48 -15.88 -23.11
N VAL A 165 -1.69 -15.64 -23.62
CA VAL A 165 -2.77 -15.00 -22.89
C VAL A 165 -3.50 -16.04 -22.05
N ILE A 166 -3.75 -15.75 -20.79
CA ILE A 166 -4.49 -16.59 -19.83
C ILE A 166 -6.00 -16.59 -20.09
N ALA A 167 -6.48 -15.56 -20.79
CA ALA A 167 -7.87 -15.43 -21.18
C ALA A 167 -7.97 -14.68 -22.50
N GLU A 168 -8.39 -15.38 -23.55
CA GLU A 168 -8.56 -14.84 -24.90
C GLU A 168 -9.73 -13.86 -24.93
N PHE A 169 -9.51 -12.68 -25.50
CA PHE A 169 -10.56 -11.71 -25.73
C PHE A 169 -11.39 -12.08 -26.97
N LYS A 170 -12.69 -12.35 -26.77
CA LYS A 170 -13.61 -12.73 -27.86
C LYS A 170 -14.33 -11.53 -28.46
N GLY A 171 -14.61 -10.50 -27.65
CA GLY A 171 -15.22 -9.27 -28.13
C GLY A 171 -15.79 -8.39 -27.02
N ALA A 172 -16.16 -7.18 -27.39
CA ALA A 172 -16.81 -6.20 -26.52
C ALA A 172 -17.99 -5.51 -27.22
N HIS A 173 -18.92 -5.01 -26.41
CA HIS A 173 -20.05 -4.19 -26.81
C HIS A 173 -20.33 -3.13 -25.74
N SER A 174 -20.56 -1.89 -26.14
CA SER A 174 -20.79 -0.77 -25.23
C SER A 174 -22.06 -0.02 -25.61
N VAL A 175 -22.83 0.37 -24.61
CA VAL A 175 -23.97 1.29 -24.72
C VAL A 175 -23.68 2.54 -23.90
N ALA A 176 -23.96 3.71 -24.45
CA ALA A 176 -23.68 5.00 -23.79
C ALA A 176 -24.97 5.75 -23.51
N TYR A 177 -25.15 6.16 -22.26
CA TYR A 177 -26.30 6.93 -21.82
C TYR A 177 -25.85 8.04 -20.88
N ASP A 178 -26.46 9.21 -20.97
CA ASP A 178 -26.37 10.23 -19.93
C ASP A 178 -27.27 9.87 -18.72
N PHE A 179 -27.01 8.70 -18.12
CA PHE A 179 -27.78 8.16 -17.01
C PHE A 179 -27.18 8.59 -15.67
N VAL A 180 -27.61 9.75 -15.18
CA VAL A 180 -27.05 10.39 -13.98
C VAL A 180 -27.57 9.74 -12.69
N SER A 181 -27.06 8.55 -12.36
CA SER A 181 -27.33 7.88 -11.07
C SER A 181 -26.66 8.60 -9.89
N HIS A 182 -25.49 9.16 -10.13
CA HIS A 182 -24.71 9.99 -9.22
C HIS A 182 -23.76 10.84 -10.06
N TYR A 183 -23.22 11.89 -9.44
CA TYR A 183 -22.15 12.71 -10.00
C TYR A 183 -21.35 13.39 -8.90
N ARG A 184 -20.12 13.80 -9.23
CA ARG A 184 -19.30 14.68 -8.39
C ARG A 184 -18.78 15.83 -9.23
N SER A 185 -19.21 17.05 -8.91
CA SER A 185 -18.71 18.23 -9.64
C SER A 185 -17.27 18.53 -9.22
N ALA A 186 -16.51 19.17 -10.12
CA ALA A 186 -15.04 19.31 -10.01
C ALA A 186 -14.53 19.93 -8.69
N ARG A 187 -15.35 20.70 -7.98
CA ARG A 187 -14.98 21.36 -6.70
C ARG A 187 -15.69 20.78 -5.48
N ARG A 188 -16.39 19.66 -5.65
CA ARG A 188 -17.10 18.99 -4.56
C ARG A 188 -16.32 17.77 -4.13
N ARG A 189 -16.22 17.62 -2.81
CA ARG A 189 -15.57 16.49 -2.16
C ARG A 189 -16.41 15.21 -2.26
N PHE A 190 -17.69 15.33 -1.94
CA PHE A 190 -18.64 14.21 -1.89
C PHE A 190 -19.49 14.12 -3.16
N ASP A 191 -19.84 12.90 -3.50
CA ASP A 191 -20.81 12.59 -4.54
C ASP A 191 -22.20 13.15 -4.18
N TYR A 192 -22.93 13.55 -5.21
CA TYR A 192 -24.36 13.75 -5.17
C TYR A 192 -25.03 12.54 -5.82
N THR A 193 -25.98 11.94 -5.14
CA THR A 193 -26.61 10.68 -5.55
C THR A 193 -28.11 10.88 -5.76
N TRP A 194 -28.66 10.17 -6.74
CA TRP A 194 -30.10 10.19 -7.00
C TRP A 194 -30.83 9.02 -6.31
N GLU A 195 -32.15 8.97 -6.47
CA GLU A 195 -33.06 8.03 -5.83
C GLU A 195 -32.76 6.58 -6.22
N GLU A 196 -32.55 5.72 -5.22
CA GLU A 196 -31.98 4.38 -5.41
C GLU A 196 -32.92 3.44 -6.16
N ARG A 197 -34.24 3.61 -6.04
CA ARG A 197 -35.22 2.77 -6.76
C ARG A 197 -35.16 3.05 -8.26
N TRP A 198 -35.03 4.30 -8.66
CA TRP A 198 -34.85 4.70 -10.05
C TRP A 198 -33.52 4.20 -10.62
N VAL A 199 -32.42 4.33 -9.85
CA VAL A 199 -31.12 3.76 -10.23
C VAL A 199 -31.21 2.24 -10.43
N ARG A 200 -31.97 1.56 -9.57
CA ARG A 200 -32.24 0.13 -9.68
C ARG A 200 -33.05 -0.22 -10.93
N ASP A 201 -34.20 0.44 -11.12
CA ASP A 201 -35.22 0.05 -12.10
C ASP A 201 -34.89 0.53 -13.52
N GLU A 202 -34.30 1.71 -13.67
CA GLU A 202 -33.95 2.29 -14.97
C GLU A 202 -32.48 2.08 -15.35
N GLY A 203 -31.58 2.05 -14.35
CA GLY A 203 -30.16 1.83 -14.56
C GLY A 203 -29.82 0.35 -14.64
N TYR A 204 -29.55 -0.24 -13.46
CA TYR A 204 -29.07 -1.62 -13.34
C TYR A 204 -29.97 -2.63 -14.06
N ALA A 205 -31.29 -2.52 -13.93
CA ALA A 205 -32.23 -3.51 -14.47
C ALA A 205 -32.40 -3.47 -15.99
N LYS A 206 -32.01 -2.39 -16.67
CA LYS A 206 -32.21 -2.21 -18.12
C LYS A 206 -30.88 -2.15 -18.88
N ILE A 207 -29.97 -1.28 -18.45
CA ILE A 207 -28.74 -0.95 -19.17
C ILE A 207 -27.73 -2.12 -19.14
N ILE A 208 -27.58 -2.80 -18.00
CA ILE A 208 -26.69 -3.97 -17.91
C ILE A 208 -27.19 -5.10 -18.84
N PRO A 209 -28.46 -5.55 -18.76
CA PRO A 209 -28.97 -6.56 -19.68
C PRO A 209 -28.86 -6.19 -21.15
N GLU A 210 -29.10 -4.93 -21.51
CA GLU A 210 -28.99 -4.45 -22.88
C GLU A 210 -27.57 -4.64 -23.42
N ALA A 211 -26.55 -4.17 -22.69
CA ALA A 211 -25.16 -4.30 -23.12
C ALA A 211 -24.72 -5.77 -23.26
N ILE A 212 -25.16 -6.62 -22.32
CA ILE A 212 -24.85 -8.06 -22.34
C ILE A 212 -25.53 -8.74 -23.52
N ARG A 213 -26.81 -8.47 -23.78
CA ARG A 213 -27.52 -9.02 -24.95
C ARG A 213 -26.88 -8.56 -26.25
N GLY A 214 -26.54 -7.27 -26.36
CA GLY A 214 -25.84 -6.74 -27.53
C GLY A 214 -24.48 -7.41 -27.79
N LEU A 215 -23.74 -7.76 -26.73
CA LEU A 215 -22.51 -8.56 -26.88
C LEU A 215 -22.79 -9.98 -27.36
N LEU A 216 -23.75 -10.67 -26.74
CA LEU A 216 -24.11 -12.05 -27.08
C LEU A 216 -24.62 -12.15 -28.53
N GLU A 217 -25.49 -11.22 -28.94
CA GLU A 217 -25.96 -11.11 -30.32
C GLU A 217 -24.81 -10.87 -31.30
N LYS A 218 -23.89 -9.94 -30.98
CA LYS A 218 -22.71 -9.63 -31.81
C LYS A 218 -21.79 -10.84 -31.99
N LEU A 219 -21.68 -11.70 -30.97
CA LEU A 219 -20.84 -12.90 -30.98
C LEU A 219 -21.59 -14.16 -31.42
N ASN A 220 -22.90 -14.06 -31.67
CA ASN A 220 -23.78 -15.20 -31.96
C ASN A 220 -23.70 -16.30 -30.90
N LEU A 221 -23.79 -15.92 -29.63
CA LEU A 221 -23.75 -16.80 -28.46
C LEU A 221 -25.04 -16.69 -27.65
N SER A 222 -25.37 -17.74 -26.90
CA SER A 222 -26.45 -17.70 -25.91
C SER A 222 -25.93 -17.55 -24.47
N ILE A 223 -26.80 -17.20 -23.53
CA ILE A 223 -26.40 -17.03 -22.12
C ILE A 223 -25.98 -18.35 -21.46
N GLU A 224 -26.51 -19.47 -21.95
CA GLU A 224 -26.22 -20.82 -21.45
C GLU A 224 -24.77 -21.23 -21.65
N GLU A 225 -24.12 -20.64 -22.66
CA GLU A 225 -22.71 -20.83 -23.03
C GLU A 225 -21.73 -20.01 -22.20
N ILE A 226 -22.20 -19.14 -21.30
CA ILE A 226 -21.34 -18.32 -20.45
C ILE A 226 -21.13 -19.02 -19.10
N ASP A 227 -19.92 -19.34 -18.70
CA ASP A 227 -19.69 -20.05 -17.43
C ASP A 227 -19.78 -19.12 -16.23
N LYS A 228 -19.27 -17.88 -16.37
CA LYS A 228 -19.25 -16.87 -15.31
C LYS A 228 -19.75 -15.53 -15.82
N LEU A 229 -20.70 -14.95 -15.11
CA LEU A 229 -21.34 -13.68 -15.39
C LEU A 229 -21.02 -12.68 -14.26
N VAL A 230 -20.17 -11.71 -14.59
CA VAL A 230 -19.59 -10.73 -13.67
C VAL A 230 -20.17 -9.35 -13.96
N TYR A 231 -20.87 -8.74 -13.00
CA TYR A 231 -21.36 -7.36 -13.14
C TYR A 231 -21.62 -6.69 -11.79
N PRO A 232 -21.41 -5.36 -11.68
CA PRO A 232 -21.65 -4.65 -10.44
C PRO A 232 -23.15 -4.42 -10.22
N CYS A 233 -23.63 -4.68 -9.01
CA CYS A 233 -24.90 -4.18 -8.49
C CYS A 233 -24.92 -4.32 -6.97
N PHE A 234 -24.79 -3.21 -6.23
CA PHE A 234 -24.74 -3.24 -4.77
C PHE A 234 -26.06 -3.68 -4.11
N ILE A 235 -27.17 -3.73 -4.87
CA ILE A 235 -28.47 -4.21 -4.39
C ILE A 235 -28.54 -5.74 -4.59
N LYS A 236 -28.18 -6.52 -3.57
CA LYS A 236 -28.09 -8.00 -3.61
C LYS A 236 -29.27 -8.69 -4.29
N ARG A 237 -30.50 -8.31 -3.94
CA ARG A 237 -31.71 -8.90 -4.55
C ARG A 237 -31.84 -8.56 -6.04
N GLN A 238 -31.45 -7.35 -6.43
CA GLN A 238 -31.49 -6.93 -7.82
C GLN A 238 -30.39 -7.59 -8.64
N HIS A 239 -29.19 -7.73 -8.06
CA HIS A 239 -28.07 -8.45 -8.69
C HIS A 239 -28.52 -9.83 -9.19
N GLY A 240 -29.15 -10.65 -8.34
CA GLY A 240 -29.68 -11.95 -8.77
C GLY A 240 -30.88 -11.87 -9.73
N ARG A 241 -31.68 -10.79 -9.71
CA ARG A 241 -32.80 -10.59 -10.65
C ARG A 241 -32.31 -10.29 -12.07
N ILE A 242 -31.23 -9.52 -12.20
CA ILE A 242 -30.61 -9.19 -13.50
C ILE A 242 -30.16 -10.46 -14.22
N GLY A 243 -29.40 -11.33 -13.54
CA GLY A 243 -28.94 -12.59 -14.11
C GLY A 243 -30.11 -13.49 -14.54
N ARG A 244 -31.15 -13.62 -13.70
CA ARG A 244 -32.37 -14.37 -14.09
C ARG A 244 -33.09 -13.77 -15.30
N ALA A 245 -33.16 -12.43 -15.41
CA ALA A 245 -33.78 -11.75 -16.54
C ALA A 245 -32.96 -11.89 -17.84
N LEU A 246 -31.67 -12.20 -17.73
CA LEU A 246 -30.80 -12.59 -18.83
C LEU A 246 -30.91 -14.07 -19.21
N GLY A 247 -31.58 -14.90 -18.39
CA GLY A 247 -31.65 -16.35 -18.56
C GLY A 247 -30.51 -17.12 -17.88
N ALA A 248 -29.67 -16.45 -17.09
CA ALA A 248 -28.55 -17.09 -16.40
C ALA A 248 -29.02 -17.97 -15.22
N ARG A 249 -28.41 -19.14 -15.09
CA ARG A 249 -28.47 -20.03 -13.94
C ARG A 249 -27.80 -19.36 -12.71
N PRO A 250 -28.28 -19.62 -11.49
CA PRO A 250 -27.73 -19.00 -10.28
C PRO A 250 -26.21 -19.13 -10.12
N GLU A 251 -25.63 -20.23 -10.58
CA GLU A 251 -24.21 -20.58 -10.43
C GLU A 251 -23.31 -19.84 -11.44
N GLN A 252 -23.90 -19.32 -12.53
CA GLN A 252 -23.21 -18.44 -13.47
C GLN A 252 -23.00 -17.05 -12.87
N ILE A 253 -23.88 -16.61 -11.96
CA ILE A 253 -23.84 -15.24 -11.41
C ILE A 253 -22.77 -15.15 -10.31
N VAL A 254 -21.69 -14.43 -10.59
CA VAL A 254 -20.56 -14.28 -9.66
C VAL A 254 -20.93 -13.38 -8.48
N ASP A 255 -20.50 -13.71 -7.26
CA ASP A 255 -20.70 -12.86 -6.09
C ASP A 255 -20.13 -11.44 -6.31
N ASN A 256 -20.88 -10.42 -5.91
CA ASN A 256 -20.50 -9.02 -6.15
C ASN A 256 -19.50 -8.46 -5.10
N LEU A 257 -19.01 -9.29 -4.18
CA LEU A 257 -18.03 -8.96 -3.14
C LEU A 257 -18.49 -7.84 -2.17
N HIS A 258 -19.75 -7.42 -2.25
CA HIS A 258 -20.24 -6.26 -1.53
C HIS A 258 -20.31 -6.48 -0.01
N GLU A 259 -20.52 -7.71 0.46
CA GLU A 259 -20.52 -8.03 1.89
C GLU A 259 -19.11 -8.15 2.50
N VAL A 260 -18.07 -8.32 1.68
CA VAL A 260 -16.69 -8.57 2.14
C VAL A 260 -15.75 -7.38 1.94
N CYS A 261 -15.96 -6.56 0.90
CA CYS A 261 -15.17 -5.35 0.68
C CYS A 261 -15.98 -4.11 0.33
N GLY A 262 -17.25 -4.22 -0.05
CA GLY A 262 -18.05 -3.11 -0.58
C GLY A 262 -17.79 -2.86 -2.08
N GLU A 263 -18.47 -1.85 -2.63
CA GLU A 263 -18.34 -1.42 -4.03
C GLU A 263 -17.09 -0.56 -4.20
N THR A 264 -16.12 -1.02 -4.99
CA THR A 264 -14.79 -0.41 -5.13
C THR A 264 -14.71 0.57 -6.32
N GLY A 265 -15.80 1.29 -6.60
CA GLY A 265 -15.92 2.28 -7.66
C GLY A 265 -15.58 1.77 -9.06
N ALA A 266 -14.82 2.57 -9.80
CA ALA A 266 -14.40 2.26 -11.17
C ALA A 266 -13.59 0.97 -11.30
N ALA A 267 -13.02 0.48 -10.20
CA ALA A 267 -12.29 -0.79 -10.17
C ALA A 267 -13.20 -2.01 -10.01
N HIS A 268 -14.43 -1.84 -9.54
CA HIS A 268 -15.25 -2.94 -9.05
C HIS A 268 -15.49 -4.07 -10.07
N PRO A 269 -15.82 -3.79 -11.35
CA PRO A 269 -15.93 -4.85 -12.36
C PRO A 269 -14.62 -5.62 -12.57
N LEU A 270 -13.47 -4.93 -12.51
CA LEU A 270 -12.16 -5.56 -12.68
C LEU A 270 -11.73 -6.34 -11.43
N VAL A 271 -12.05 -5.85 -10.22
CA VAL A 271 -11.85 -6.59 -8.97
C VAL A 271 -12.62 -7.90 -9.01
N MET A 272 -13.89 -7.87 -9.45
CA MET A 272 -14.69 -9.09 -9.59
C MET A 272 -14.15 -10.02 -10.69
N LEU A 273 -13.67 -9.47 -11.82
CA LEU A 273 -13.05 -10.26 -12.89
C LEU A 273 -11.78 -10.97 -12.39
N VAL A 274 -10.87 -10.25 -11.72
CA VAL A 274 -9.64 -10.83 -11.16
C VAL A 274 -9.96 -11.91 -10.12
N HIS A 275 -10.88 -11.65 -9.20
CA HIS A 275 -11.35 -12.64 -8.23
C HIS A 275 -11.93 -13.92 -8.88
N THR A 276 -12.54 -13.77 -10.06
CA THR A 276 -13.08 -14.88 -10.86
C THR A 276 -11.95 -15.64 -11.56
N LEU A 277 -11.01 -14.94 -12.21
CA LEU A 277 -9.85 -15.54 -12.90
C LEU A 277 -8.98 -16.37 -11.96
N GLU A 278 -8.82 -15.95 -10.70
CA GLU A 278 -8.06 -16.69 -9.67
C GLU A 278 -8.55 -18.12 -9.39
N ALA A 279 -9.79 -18.43 -9.75
CA ALA A 279 -10.37 -19.77 -9.59
C ALA A 279 -10.82 -20.39 -10.92
N ALA A 280 -10.55 -19.71 -12.04
CA ALA A 280 -11.06 -20.11 -13.35
C ALA A 280 -10.30 -21.32 -13.91
N GLN A 281 -10.98 -22.10 -14.75
CA GLN A 281 -10.42 -23.27 -15.42
C GLN A 281 -10.33 -23.03 -16.94
N PRO A 282 -9.34 -23.64 -17.63
CA PRO A 282 -9.27 -23.58 -19.09
C PRO A 282 -10.59 -23.97 -19.77
N GLY A 283 -10.96 -23.22 -20.80
CA GLY A 283 -12.21 -23.36 -21.54
C GLY A 283 -13.40 -22.60 -20.94
N GLU A 284 -13.34 -22.11 -19.69
CA GLU A 284 -14.42 -21.32 -19.12
C GLU A 284 -14.58 -19.97 -19.84
N ARG A 285 -15.82 -19.61 -20.14
CA ARG A 285 -16.20 -18.32 -20.72
C ARG A 285 -16.65 -17.36 -19.63
N ILE A 286 -15.91 -16.27 -19.47
CA ILE A 286 -16.16 -15.23 -18.46
C ILE A 286 -16.65 -13.97 -19.15
N LEU A 287 -17.91 -13.62 -18.93
CA LEU A 287 -18.48 -12.34 -19.34
C LEU A 287 -18.39 -11.34 -18.19
N VAL A 288 -17.76 -10.20 -18.44
CA VAL A 288 -17.71 -9.07 -17.49
C VAL A 288 -18.45 -7.87 -18.05
N ALA A 289 -19.25 -7.22 -17.22
CA ALA A 289 -19.88 -5.95 -17.53
C ALA A 289 -19.50 -4.87 -16.51
N GLY A 290 -19.10 -3.70 -16.99
CA GLY A 290 -18.91 -2.49 -16.19
C GLY A 290 -20.09 -1.56 -16.36
N PHE A 291 -20.67 -1.11 -15.25
CA PHE A 291 -21.81 -0.21 -15.25
C PHE A 291 -21.40 1.19 -14.78
N GLY A 292 -21.87 2.19 -15.51
CA GLY A 292 -21.73 3.61 -15.20
C GLY A 292 -22.84 4.39 -15.91
N GLN A 293 -22.59 5.62 -16.33
CA GLN A 293 -23.44 6.34 -17.27
C GLN A 293 -23.43 5.63 -18.66
N GLY A 294 -24.08 4.47 -18.75
CA GLY A 294 -23.91 3.45 -19.79
C GLY A 294 -23.36 2.13 -19.25
N CYS A 295 -22.98 1.21 -20.14
CA CYS A 295 -22.40 -0.08 -19.77
C CYS A 295 -21.43 -0.57 -20.85
N ASP A 296 -20.34 -1.22 -20.42
CA ASP A 296 -19.41 -1.96 -21.30
C ASP A 296 -19.50 -3.44 -20.95
N ALA A 297 -19.70 -4.30 -21.93
CA ALA A 297 -19.65 -5.76 -21.78
C ALA A 297 -18.47 -6.33 -22.58
N LEU A 298 -17.71 -7.24 -21.98
CA LEU A 298 -16.58 -7.93 -22.58
C LEU A 298 -16.69 -9.43 -22.32
N LEU A 299 -16.27 -10.25 -23.30
CA LEU A 299 -16.19 -11.70 -23.17
C LEU A 299 -14.75 -12.18 -23.29
N PHE A 300 -14.35 -13.04 -22.36
CA PHE A 300 -13.10 -13.77 -22.38
C PHE A 300 -13.31 -15.28 -22.32
N GLU A 301 -12.42 -16.03 -22.95
CA GLU A 301 -12.35 -17.50 -22.86
C GLU A 301 -11.01 -17.88 -22.23
N VAL A 302 -11.04 -18.57 -21.10
CA VAL A 302 -9.84 -18.93 -20.32
C VAL A 302 -9.02 -19.97 -21.09
N THR A 303 -7.71 -19.80 -21.12
CA THR A 303 -6.79 -20.69 -21.84
C THR A 303 -6.01 -21.56 -20.85
N GLU A 304 -5.26 -22.53 -21.37
CA GLU A 304 -4.34 -23.35 -20.56
C GLU A 304 -3.25 -22.51 -19.86
N ALA A 305 -2.86 -21.37 -20.43
CA ALA A 305 -1.78 -20.53 -19.89
C ALA A 305 -2.08 -19.99 -18.48
N ILE A 306 -3.36 -19.98 -18.05
CA ILE A 306 -3.72 -19.56 -16.69
C ILE A 306 -3.10 -20.46 -15.61
N GLN A 307 -2.80 -21.71 -15.95
CA GLN A 307 -2.17 -22.67 -15.03
C GLN A 307 -0.69 -22.38 -14.79
N ASP A 308 -0.03 -21.69 -15.72
CA ASP A 308 1.40 -21.38 -15.69
C ASP A 308 1.71 -20.04 -15.02
N LEU A 309 0.69 -19.32 -14.56
CA LEU A 309 0.86 -18.04 -13.90
C LEU A 309 1.64 -18.18 -12.58
N PRO A 310 2.73 -17.40 -12.38
CA PRO A 310 3.43 -17.35 -11.10
C PRO A 310 2.50 -17.08 -9.90
N PRO A 311 2.76 -17.62 -8.70
CA PRO A 311 1.98 -17.29 -7.51
C PRO A 311 1.95 -15.79 -7.21
N ARG A 312 0.80 -15.30 -6.77
CA ARG A 312 0.56 -13.87 -6.47
C ARG A 312 -0.49 -13.71 -5.38
N THR A 313 -0.62 -12.51 -4.82
CA THR A 313 -1.57 -12.26 -3.73
C THR A 313 -2.99 -12.20 -4.26
N GLY A 314 -3.22 -11.43 -5.33
CA GLY A 314 -4.53 -11.24 -5.91
C GLY A 314 -5.55 -10.59 -4.97
N VAL A 315 -6.81 -10.61 -5.41
CA VAL A 315 -7.96 -10.17 -4.61
C VAL A 315 -8.20 -11.13 -3.46
N ARG A 316 -8.14 -12.46 -3.66
CA ARG A 316 -8.37 -13.44 -2.59
C ARG A 316 -7.34 -13.31 -1.46
N GLY A 317 -6.05 -13.18 -1.78
CA GLY A 317 -5.01 -12.99 -0.77
C GLY A 317 -5.17 -11.66 -0.02
N SER A 318 -5.56 -10.59 -0.72
CA SER A 318 -5.86 -9.30 -0.09
C SER A 318 -7.06 -9.37 0.85
N LEU A 319 -8.11 -10.11 0.49
CA LEU A 319 -9.29 -10.34 1.34
C LEU A 319 -8.95 -11.21 2.56
N ALA A 320 -8.07 -12.20 2.40
CA ALA A 320 -7.60 -13.05 3.49
C ALA A 320 -6.73 -12.29 4.49
N ASN A 321 -5.89 -11.37 4.02
CA ASN A 321 -5.00 -10.54 4.85
C ASN A 321 -5.72 -9.30 5.45
N LYS A 322 -6.98 -9.46 5.89
CA LYS A 322 -7.75 -8.35 6.46
C LYS A 322 -7.44 -8.14 7.94
N LYS A 323 -7.58 -6.90 8.40
CA LYS A 323 -7.68 -6.50 9.81
C LYS A 323 -9.00 -5.78 10.02
N SER A 324 -9.97 -6.48 10.59
CA SER A 324 -11.27 -5.90 10.94
C SER A 324 -11.16 -5.01 12.17
N THR A 325 -11.90 -3.91 12.18
CA THR A 325 -12.00 -2.97 13.29
C THR A 325 -13.42 -2.43 13.39
N ASP A 326 -13.84 -2.14 14.61
CA ASP A 326 -15.09 -1.44 14.90
C ASP A 326 -14.84 0.03 15.29
N ASN A 327 -13.61 0.53 15.11
CA ASN A 327 -13.25 1.90 15.46
C ASN A 327 -13.71 2.89 14.36
N TYR A 328 -14.98 3.28 14.44
CA TYR A 328 -15.59 4.23 13.50
C TYR A 328 -14.92 5.61 13.56
N LEU A 329 -14.48 6.09 14.73
CA LEU A 329 -13.77 7.38 14.84
C LEU A 329 -12.44 7.37 14.11
N LYS A 330 -11.68 6.27 14.18
CA LYS A 330 -10.44 6.09 13.41
C LYS A 330 -10.72 6.10 11.91
N PHE A 331 -11.78 5.43 11.46
CA PHE A 331 -12.24 5.52 10.07
C PHE A 331 -12.56 6.96 9.67
N LEU A 332 -13.34 7.70 10.48
CA LEU A 332 -13.67 9.10 10.19
C LEU A 332 -12.42 9.99 10.12
N LYS A 333 -11.43 9.78 11.01
CA LYS A 333 -10.15 10.50 10.95
C LYS A 333 -9.37 10.15 9.68
N PHE A 334 -9.26 8.88 9.30
CA PHE A 334 -8.54 8.46 8.09
C PHE A 334 -9.23 8.93 6.79
N ARG A 335 -10.50 9.32 6.91
CA ARG A 335 -11.29 9.95 5.85
C ARG A 335 -11.35 11.46 5.97
N ASP A 336 -10.66 12.10 6.92
CA ASP A 336 -10.73 13.54 7.18
C ASP A 336 -12.19 14.05 7.28
N LEU A 337 -13.07 13.26 7.89
CA LEU A 337 -14.50 13.56 8.09
C LEU A 337 -14.78 14.23 9.44
N ILE A 338 -13.77 14.26 10.31
CA ILE A 338 -13.80 14.95 11.60
C ILE A 338 -12.58 15.87 11.70
N ILE A 339 -12.75 16.97 12.41
CA ILE A 339 -11.67 17.91 12.70
C ILE A 339 -10.98 17.44 13.99
N THR A 340 -9.66 17.44 13.98
CA THR A 340 -8.82 17.04 15.13
C THR A 340 -7.75 18.08 15.39
N GLU A 341 -7.41 18.30 16.65
CA GLU A 341 -6.25 19.10 17.06
C GLU A 341 -4.97 18.28 16.88
N GLU A 342 -4.01 18.78 16.10
CA GLU A 342 -2.75 18.08 15.79
C GLU A 342 -1.52 18.70 16.48
N GLY A 343 -1.68 19.88 17.10
CA GLY A 343 -0.64 20.58 17.84
C GLY A 343 0.45 21.21 16.97
N ILE A 344 1.29 22.03 17.60
CA ILE A 344 2.32 22.86 16.94
C ILE A 344 3.35 22.07 16.11
N ARG A 345 3.54 20.78 16.41
CA ARG A 345 4.47 19.91 15.66
C ARG A 345 3.94 19.57 14.27
N ALA A 346 2.63 19.68 14.05
CA ALA A 346 1.98 19.45 12.76
C ALA A 346 2.12 20.64 11.79
N GLU A 347 2.48 21.82 12.31
CA GLU A 347 2.62 23.08 11.55
C GLU A 347 3.88 23.13 10.66
N ALA A 348 4.71 22.08 10.67
CA ALA A 348 5.91 22.01 9.86
C ALA A 348 5.59 22.12 8.36
N PRO A 349 6.37 22.88 7.56
CA PRO A 349 6.12 23.05 6.13
C PRO A 349 6.20 21.71 5.38
N LYS A 350 5.13 21.37 4.64
CA LYS A 350 5.02 20.13 3.83
C LYS A 350 5.31 20.35 2.34
N GLN A 351 5.88 21.51 2.00
CA GLN A 351 6.12 21.89 0.61
C GLN A 351 7.11 20.95 -0.06
N THR A 352 6.67 20.34 -1.17
CA THR A 352 7.53 19.45 -1.96
C THR A 352 8.47 20.25 -2.84
N ALA A 353 9.78 19.95 -2.78
CA ALA A 353 10.77 20.51 -3.69
C ALA A 353 10.68 19.86 -5.08
N MET A 354 9.88 20.44 -5.99
CA MET A 354 9.58 19.86 -7.32
C MET A 354 10.81 19.54 -8.17
N THR A 355 11.84 20.39 -8.13
CA THR A 355 13.08 20.16 -8.88
C THR A 355 13.89 18.99 -8.31
N THR A 356 13.81 18.74 -7.01
CA THR A 356 14.39 17.56 -6.38
C THR A 356 13.58 16.32 -6.70
N LEU A 357 12.25 16.39 -6.63
CA LEU A 357 11.35 15.31 -7.04
C LEU A 357 11.65 14.89 -8.49
N TRP A 358 11.78 15.82 -9.43
CA TRP A 358 12.11 15.50 -10.83
C TRP A 358 13.48 14.81 -10.99
N ARG A 359 14.53 15.40 -10.41
CA ARG A 359 15.92 14.90 -10.51
C ARG A 359 16.11 13.55 -9.82
N LYS A 360 15.36 13.28 -8.75
CA LYS A 360 15.45 12.07 -7.93
C LYS A 360 14.21 11.18 -8.07
N ARG A 361 13.38 11.35 -9.11
CA ARG A 361 12.10 10.62 -9.27
C ARG A 361 12.27 9.11 -9.25
N LYS A 362 13.33 8.57 -9.86
CA LYS A 362 13.60 7.13 -9.85
C LYS A 362 13.86 6.60 -8.44
N MET A 363 14.61 7.34 -7.63
CA MET A 363 14.88 7.00 -6.23
C MET A 363 13.63 7.15 -5.37
N ILE A 364 12.92 8.28 -5.50
CA ILE A 364 11.78 8.64 -4.63
C ILE A 364 10.55 7.81 -4.96
N LEU A 365 10.18 7.75 -6.24
CA LEU A 365 8.96 7.09 -6.69
C LEU A 365 9.22 5.63 -7.08
N GLY A 366 10.34 5.32 -7.76
CA GLY A 366 10.62 3.95 -8.25
C GLY A 366 11.45 3.06 -7.33
N LEU A 367 11.85 3.54 -6.14
CA LEU A 367 12.78 2.86 -5.24
C LEU A 367 14.07 2.37 -5.92
N VAL A 368 14.61 3.18 -6.82
CA VAL A 368 15.82 2.85 -7.58
C VAL A 368 17.05 3.40 -6.88
N GLY A 369 17.96 2.50 -6.51
CA GLY A 369 19.30 2.80 -6.00
C GLY A 369 20.38 2.52 -7.04
N GLY A 370 21.56 2.13 -6.56
CA GLY A 370 22.75 1.87 -7.37
C GLY A 370 23.23 0.43 -7.27
N ARG A 371 23.76 -0.12 -8.37
CA ARG A 371 24.63 -1.30 -8.38
C ARG A 371 25.99 -0.91 -8.92
N CYS A 372 27.05 -1.28 -8.22
CA CYS A 372 28.42 -1.04 -8.68
C CYS A 372 28.76 -1.97 -9.84
N THR A 373 29.14 -1.41 -10.99
CA THR A 373 29.58 -2.15 -12.19
C THR A 373 30.94 -2.82 -12.02
N VAL A 374 31.70 -2.47 -10.98
CA VAL A 374 33.03 -3.04 -10.69
C VAL A 374 32.94 -4.25 -9.77
N CYS A 375 32.26 -4.13 -8.62
CA CYS A 375 32.20 -5.18 -7.60
C CYS A 375 30.80 -5.77 -7.36
N GLY A 376 29.77 -5.29 -8.06
CA GLY A 376 28.39 -5.78 -7.92
C GLY A 376 27.65 -5.29 -6.66
N THR A 377 28.30 -4.55 -5.76
CA THR A 377 27.66 -4.05 -4.52
C THR A 377 26.44 -3.19 -4.86
N VAL A 378 25.28 -3.59 -4.33
CA VAL A 378 24.06 -2.80 -4.41
C VAL A 378 23.95 -1.87 -3.20
N GLN A 379 23.46 -0.65 -3.42
CA GLN A 379 23.33 0.37 -2.40
C GLN A 379 22.12 1.27 -2.61
N PHE A 380 21.53 1.68 -1.50
CA PHE A 380 20.49 2.70 -1.45
C PHE A 380 20.89 3.75 -0.41
N PRO A 381 20.79 5.06 -0.70
CA PRO A 381 20.52 5.64 -2.02
C PRO A 381 21.69 5.44 -3.02
N LYS A 382 21.43 5.69 -4.31
CA LYS A 382 22.49 5.75 -5.34
C LYS A 382 23.41 6.95 -5.06
N MET A 383 24.71 6.70 -4.94
CA MET A 383 25.76 7.71 -4.72
C MET A 383 26.81 7.63 -5.82
N ASP A 384 27.69 8.63 -5.92
CA ASP A 384 28.77 8.61 -6.91
C ASP A 384 29.90 7.64 -6.54
N ILE A 385 29.94 7.11 -5.32
CA ILE A 385 30.99 6.24 -4.81
C ILE A 385 30.37 4.93 -4.32
N CYS A 386 31.04 3.81 -4.62
CA CYS A 386 30.68 2.51 -4.09
C CYS A 386 30.86 2.47 -2.57
N VAL A 387 29.82 2.07 -1.84
CA VAL A 387 29.85 1.95 -0.36
C VAL A 387 30.69 0.78 0.16
N ASN A 388 31.12 -0.14 -0.71
CA ASN A 388 32.01 -1.22 -0.30
C ASN A 388 33.42 -0.65 -0.01
N PRO A 389 33.90 -0.73 1.26
CA PRO A 389 35.19 -0.16 1.66
C PRO A 389 36.38 -0.77 0.92
N GLU A 390 36.25 -2.01 0.42
CA GLU A 390 37.29 -2.68 -0.38
C GLU A 390 37.31 -2.21 -1.84
N CYS A 391 36.21 -1.61 -2.33
CA CYS A 391 36.07 -1.18 -3.71
C CYS A 391 36.37 0.32 -3.88
N GLY A 392 35.62 1.19 -3.21
CA GLY A 392 35.77 2.65 -3.31
C GLY A 392 35.61 3.24 -4.73
N ALA A 393 35.15 2.47 -5.72
CA ALA A 393 35.06 2.91 -7.11
C ALA A 393 34.08 4.08 -7.29
N VAL A 394 34.53 5.11 -8.00
CA VAL A 394 33.77 6.35 -8.28
C VAL A 394 33.11 6.27 -9.65
N HIS A 395 31.91 6.84 -9.80
CA HIS A 395 31.08 6.84 -11.01
C HIS A 395 30.79 5.44 -11.57
N SER A 396 30.69 4.45 -10.67
CA SER A 396 30.52 3.04 -11.00
C SER A 396 29.07 2.55 -10.90
N GLN A 397 28.08 3.42 -10.70
CA GLN A 397 26.73 3.00 -10.33
C GLN A 397 25.75 2.97 -11.51
N GLU A 398 25.20 1.79 -11.83
CA GLU A 398 24.02 1.63 -12.67
C GLU A 398 22.73 1.60 -11.83
N ASP A 399 21.58 1.84 -12.47
CA ASP A 399 20.28 1.83 -11.79
C ASP A 399 19.94 0.40 -11.33
N TYR A 400 19.53 0.25 -10.06
CA TYR A 400 19.09 -1.02 -9.49
C TYR A 400 17.80 -0.83 -8.69
N GLU A 401 16.76 -1.59 -9.04
CA GLU A 401 15.44 -1.49 -8.43
C GLU A 401 15.37 -2.31 -7.13
N PHE A 402 14.93 -1.67 -6.04
CA PHE A 402 14.78 -2.30 -4.73
C PHE A 402 13.32 -2.63 -4.35
N ALA A 403 12.34 -2.19 -5.16
CA ALA A 403 10.91 -2.30 -4.83
C ALA A 403 10.48 -3.74 -4.49
N ASP A 404 10.96 -4.72 -5.25
CA ASP A 404 10.64 -6.15 -5.10
C ASP A 404 11.76 -6.95 -4.41
N VAL A 405 12.81 -6.28 -3.89
CA VAL A 405 13.92 -6.95 -3.18
C VAL A 405 13.50 -7.22 -1.73
N PRO A 406 13.59 -8.47 -1.24
CA PRO A 406 13.29 -8.78 0.16
C PRO A 406 14.16 -7.96 1.13
N ALA A 407 13.60 -7.60 2.27
CA ALA A 407 14.31 -6.85 3.30
C ALA A 407 13.98 -7.35 4.70
N VAL A 408 14.84 -7.00 5.66
CA VAL A 408 14.63 -7.28 7.09
C VAL A 408 14.82 -6.02 7.92
N VAL A 409 14.09 -5.94 9.05
CA VAL A 409 14.26 -4.88 10.04
C VAL A 409 15.65 -4.99 10.70
N LYS A 410 16.43 -3.91 10.72
CA LYS A 410 17.73 -3.83 11.42
C LYS A 410 17.63 -3.08 12.74
N SER A 411 16.83 -2.04 12.79
CA SER A 411 16.49 -1.31 14.00
C SER A 411 15.12 -0.69 13.80
N PHE A 412 14.40 -0.43 14.89
CA PHE A 412 13.12 0.26 14.84
C PHE A 412 12.88 1.00 16.15
N THR A 413 11.98 1.98 16.10
CA THR A 413 11.49 2.70 17.27
C THR A 413 10.01 3.01 17.10
N GLY A 414 9.30 3.14 18.22
CA GLY A 414 7.94 3.68 18.27
C GLY A 414 7.97 5.06 18.90
N ASP A 415 7.63 6.09 18.12
CA ASP A 415 7.63 7.48 18.53
C ASP A 415 6.21 7.95 18.88
N MET A 416 6.03 8.35 20.13
CA MET A 416 4.77 8.91 20.66
C MET A 416 4.82 10.45 20.76
N LEU A 417 5.93 11.08 20.38
CA LEU A 417 6.15 12.52 20.44
C LEU A 417 5.91 13.17 19.07
N ALA A 418 6.35 12.54 17.98
CA ALA A 418 6.07 13.02 16.64
C ALA A 418 4.56 13.02 16.36
N VAL A 419 4.10 13.96 15.54
CA VAL A 419 2.71 13.96 15.07
C VAL A 419 2.53 12.79 14.11
N SER A 420 1.56 11.94 14.40
CA SER A 420 1.20 10.80 13.57
C SER A 420 -0.30 10.63 13.54
N VAL A 421 -0.84 10.32 12.36
CA VAL A 421 -2.30 10.08 12.19
C VAL A 421 -2.74 8.81 12.92
N ASP A 422 -1.83 7.84 13.06
CA ASP A 422 -2.06 6.58 13.76
C ASP A 422 -0.87 6.28 14.70
N PRO A 423 -0.88 6.81 15.93
CA PRO A 423 0.23 6.65 16.87
C PRO A 423 0.35 5.22 17.41
N PRO A 424 1.58 4.74 17.72
CA PRO A 424 2.86 5.43 17.55
C PRO A 424 3.31 5.53 16.08
N ALA A 425 4.10 6.55 15.73
CA ALA A 425 4.86 6.51 14.50
C ALA A 425 5.96 5.44 14.60
N ILE A 426 5.91 4.43 13.74
CA ILE A 426 6.89 3.35 13.73
C ILE A 426 7.84 3.57 12.56
N TYR A 427 9.13 3.66 12.82
CA TYR A 427 10.15 3.81 11.78
C TYR A 427 11.47 3.20 12.20
N GLY A 428 12.33 2.90 11.23
CA GLY A 428 13.55 2.15 11.49
C GLY A 428 14.45 1.98 10.29
N MET A 429 15.59 1.35 10.51
CA MET A 429 16.49 0.96 9.43
C MET A 429 16.09 -0.42 8.93
N ILE A 430 15.94 -0.58 7.62
CA ILE A 430 15.82 -1.88 6.96
C ILE A 430 17.09 -2.20 6.16
N GLN A 431 17.34 -3.48 5.96
CA GLN A 431 18.43 -3.99 5.13
C GLN A 431 17.83 -4.88 4.04
N PHE A 432 18.12 -4.55 2.80
CA PHE A 432 17.74 -5.39 1.65
C PHE A 432 18.69 -6.58 1.52
N GLU A 433 18.17 -7.68 1.00
CA GLU A 433 18.96 -8.83 0.58
C GLU A 433 19.96 -8.40 -0.52
N GLY A 434 21.19 -8.90 -0.44
CA GLY A 434 22.27 -8.52 -1.35
C GLY A 434 22.96 -7.19 -1.04
N GLY A 435 22.42 -6.35 -0.15
CA GLY A 435 23.04 -5.08 0.27
C GLY A 435 22.12 -3.87 0.15
N GLY A 436 22.55 -2.71 0.66
CA GLY A 436 21.73 -1.50 0.70
C GLY A 436 20.86 -1.39 1.95
N ARG A 437 20.80 -0.17 2.51
CA ARG A 437 20.04 0.13 3.72
C ARG A 437 19.13 1.33 3.46
N MET A 438 17.99 1.36 4.13
CA MET A 438 17.07 2.47 4.02
C MET A 438 16.41 2.73 5.37
N MET A 439 16.34 4.01 5.76
CA MET A 439 15.42 4.44 6.80
C MET A 439 14.01 4.41 6.23
N ALA A 440 13.12 3.62 6.84
CA ALA A 440 11.76 3.44 6.39
C ALA A 440 10.78 3.73 7.52
N ASP A 441 9.69 4.42 7.18
CA ASP A 441 8.47 4.38 7.98
C ASP A 441 7.86 2.98 7.83
N PHE A 442 7.31 2.45 8.92
CA PHE A 442 6.65 1.15 8.93
C PHE A 442 5.14 1.36 8.90
N THR A 443 4.43 0.49 8.21
CA THR A 443 2.97 0.53 8.08
C THR A 443 2.41 -0.88 8.10
N ASP A 444 1.09 -1.00 8.27
CA ASP A 444 0.38 -2.28 8.40
C ASP A 444 0.83 -3.16 9.59
N CYS A 445 1.43 -2.58 10.62
CA CYS A 445 1.90 -3.25 11.83
C CYS A 445 1.58 -2.46 13.10
N GLU A 446 1.52 -3.14 14.23
CA GLU A 446 1.55 -2.55 15.57
C GLU A 446 2.97 -2.62 16.15
N LEU A 447 3.30 -1.75 17.11
CA LEU A 447 4.67 -1.64 17.64
C LEU A 447 5.16 -2.94 18.30
N ASP A 448 4.27 -3.65 18.99
CA ASP A 448 4.56 -4.91 19.68
C ASP A 448 4.71 -6.11 18.72
N GLU A 449 4.27 -5.95 17.47
CA GLU A 449 4.46 -6.97 16.43
C GLU A 449 5.88 -6.90 15.83
N VAL A 450 6.52 -5.72 15.82
CA VAL A 450 7.80 -5.48 15.13
C VAL A 450 9.00 -5.96 15.95
N TYR A 451 9.95 -6.63 15.28
CA TYR A 451 11.21 -7.07 15.89
C TYR A 451 12.38 -7.01 14.91
N VAL A 452 13.62 -6.95 15.42
CA VAL A 452 14.84 -6.96 14.59
C VAL A 452 14.97 -8.32 13.91
N GLY A 453 15.21 -8.31 12.60
CA GLY A 453 15.26 -9.51 11.75
C GLY A 453 13.92 -9.83 11.10
N MET A 454 12.82 -9.16 11.46
CA MET A 454 11.50 -9.36 10.84
C MET A 454 11.58 -9.16 9.31
N PRO A 455 11.10 -10.13 8.50
CA PRO A 455 10.92 -9.95 7.07
C PRO A 455 9.90 -8.85 6.77
N VAL A 456 10.30 -7.91 5.92
CA VAL A 456 9.45 -6.82 5.46
C VAL A 456 9.48 -6.72 3.95
N ARG A 457 8.38 -6.24 3.39
CA ARG A 457 8.21 -5.90 1.98
C ARG A 457 8.04 -4.40 1.82
N MET A 458 8.40 -3.90 0.66
CA MET A 458 8.22 -2.49 0.33
C MET A 458 6.81 -2.23 -0.20
N VAL A 459 6.15 -1.22 0.33
CA VAL A 459 4.82 -0.75 -0.11
C VAL A 459 4.88 0.72 -0.51
N PHE A 460 4.26 1.05 -1.64
CA PHE A 460 4.17 2.42 -2.11
C PHE A 460 3.00 3.11 -1.42
N ARG A 461 3.27 4.22 -0.72
CA ARG A 461 2.33 4.88 0.19
C ARG A 461 2.35 6.39 0.00
N ARG A 462 1.29 7.04 0.45
CA ARG A 462 1.26 8.48 0.67
C ARG A 462 2.23 8.83 1.79
N HIS A 463 3.18 9.69 1.50
CA HIS A 463 4.17 10.14 2.48
C HIS A 463 3.66 11.39 3.21
N HIS A 464 3.12 12.36 2.46
CA HIS A 464 2.56 13.58 3.03
C HIS A 464 1.51 14.21 2.11
N VAL A 465 0.71 15.10 2.69
CA VAL A 465 -0.24 15.97 1.98
C VAL A 465 0.07 17.41 2.35
N ASP A 466 0.39 18.23 1.35
CA ASP A 466 0.46 19.68 1.46
C ASP A 466 -0.93 20.25 1.13
N GLU A 467 -1.75 20.43 2.17
CA GLU A 467 -3.12 20.94 2.01
C GLU A 467 -3.15 22.39 1.49
N GLU A 468 -2.16 23.20 1.87
CA GLU A 468 -2.06 24.60 1.46
C GLU A 468 -1.91 24.72 -0.07
N ARG A 469 -1.09 23.85 -0.68
CA ARG A 469 -0.83 23.84 -2.13
C ARG A 469 -1.61 22.76 -2.89
N GLY A 470 -2.34 21.90 -2.19
CA GLY A 470 -3.09 20.79 -2.78
C GLY A 470 -2.21 19.71 -3.41
N PHE A 471 -1.06 19.38 -2.78
CA PHE A 471 -0.10 18.41 -3.34
C PHE A 471 0.05 17.16 -2.47
N VAL A 472 -0.02 15.99 -3.10
CA VAL A 472 0.23 14.69 -2.44
C VAL A 472 1.62 14.17 -2.81
N GLY A 473 2.44 13.92 -1.79
CA GLY A 473 3.75 13.28 -1.92
C GLY A 473 3.66 11.77 -1.66
N TYR A 474 4.41 10.99 -2.43
CA TYR A 474 4.46 9.54 -2.31
C TYR A 474 5.89 9.06 -2.04
N PHE A 475 5.99 7.97 -1.30
CA PHE A 475 7.26 7.31 -1.00
C PHE A 475 7.03 5.84 -0.64
N TRP A 476 8.12 5.12 -0.39
CA TRP A 476 8.10 3.72 -0.01
C TRP A 476 8.20 3.55 1.50
N LYS A 477 7.34 2.67 2.04
CA LYS A 477 7.33 2.27 3.45
C LYS A 477 7.58 0.77 3.57
N ALA A 478 8.04 0.33 4.72
CA ALA A 478 8.18 -1.09 5.03
C ALA A 478 6.87 -1.61 5.65
N ALA A 479 6.41 -2.78 5.22
CA ALA A 479 5.31 -3.49 5.85
C ALA A 479 5.74 -4.93 6.14
N PRO A 480 5.29 -5.56 7.24
CA PRO A 480 5.54 -6.98 7.46
C PRO A 480 5.04 -7.82 6.28
N VAL A 481 5.75 -8.92 6.01
CA VAL A 481 5.25 -9.93 5.08
C VAL A 481 4.00 -10.60 5.70
N PRO A 482 2.84 -10.67 5.00
CA PRO A 482 1.63 -11.25 5.55
C PRO A 482 1.82 -12.68 6.05
N GLY A 483 1.24 -13.01 7.21
CA GLY A 483 1.34 -14.35 7.80
C GLY A 483 2.60 -14.59 8.63
N GLU A 484 3.62 -13.74 8.51
CA GLU A 484 4.78 -13.77 9.40
C GLU A 484 4.33 -13.49 10.84
N ARG A 485 4.71 -14.40 11.74
CA ARG A 485 4.68 -14.18 13.18
C ARG A 485 6.08 -14.41 13.68
N ARG A 486 6.41 -13.85 14.83
CA ARG A 486 7.61 -14.25 15.55
C ARG A 486 7.50 -15.77 15.77
N GLY A 487 8.23 -16.55 14.98
CA GLY A 487 8.20 -18.00 15.09
C GLY A 487 8.72 -18.42 16.46
N GLU A 488 8.22 -19.54 16.98
CA GLU A 488 8.89 -20.29 18.06
C GLU A 488 10.29 -20.79 17.64
N GLY A 489 10.68 -20.57 16.37
CA GLY A 489 12.02 -20.76 15.82
C GLY A 489 12.67 -19.47 15.30
N ALA A 490 12.25 -18.28 15.75
CA ALA A 490 13.19 -17.17 15.78
C ALA A 490 14.32 -17.65 16.68
N GLU A 491 15.43 -18.12 16.09
CA GLU A 491 16.67 -18.36 16.81
C GLU A 491 16.79 -17.22 17.81
N GLU A 492 16.83 -17.53 19.11
CA GLU A 492 17.21 -16.55 20.11
C GLU A 492 18.48 -15.92 19.53
N GLN A 493 18.38 -14.68 19.04
CA GLN A 493 19.53 -13.99 18.49
C GLN A 493 20.60 -14.16 19.54
N GLU A 494 21.74 -14.75 19.16
CA GLU A 494 22.87 -14.92 20.06
C GLU A 494 23.00 -13.62 20.84
N GLU A 495 22.79 -13.71 22.16
CA GLU A 495 22.72 -12.54 23.02
C GLU A 495 23.95 -11.69 22.71
N ILE A 496 23.78 -10.44 22.26
CA ILE A 496 24.93 -9.61 21.88
C ILE A 496 25.80 -9.45 23.14
N ARG A 497 26.98 -10.07 23.12
CA ARG A 497 27.95 -10.03 24.21
C ARG A 497 29.02 -8.98 23.97
N PHE A 498 29.46 -8.37 25.06
CA PHE A 498 30.59 -7.44 25.09
C PHE A 498 31.71 -7.93 26.00
N ASP A 499 31.76 -9.23 26.27
CA ASP A 499 32.78 -9.85 27.12
C ASP A 499 34.18 -9.43 26.66
N GLY A 500 35.02 -9.01 27.61
CA GLY A 500 36.38 -8.53 27.34
C GLY A 500 36.48 -7.13 26.72
N ARG A 501 35.37 -6.40 26.58
CA ARG A 501 35.35 -5.00 26.11
C ARG A 501 35.03 -4.03 27.24
N VAL A 502 35.56 -2.81 27.12
CA VAL A 502 35.24 -1.69 28.02
C VAL A 502 34.31 -0.72 27.29
N ALA A 503 33.22 -0.32 27.95
CA ALA A 503 32.28 0.67 27.46
C ALA A 503 32.34 1.92 28.33
N VAL A 504 32.59 3.07 27.71
CA VAL A 504 32.50 4.39 28.36
C VAL A 504 31.10 4.94 28.11
N VAL A 505 30.36 5.22 29.19
CA VAL A 505 29.03 5.83 29.08
C VAL A 505 29.09 7.20 29.76
N THR A 506 28.94 8.26 28.97
CA THR A 506 28.93 9.65 29.45
C THR A 506 27.52 10.07 29.86
N GLY A 507 27.38 10.77 30.99
CA GLY A 507 26.06 11.06 31.59
C GLY A 507 25.40 9.80 32.16
N ALA A 508 26.19 8.84 32.61
CA ALA A 508 25.72 7.53 33.04
C ALA A 508 25.08 7.51 34.43
N GLY A 509 25.14 8.60 35.19
CA GLY A 509 24.63 8.64 36.55
C GLY A 509 23.10 8.59 36.65
N ARG A 510 22.38 8.95 35.57
CA ARG A 510 20.91 9.12 35.59
C ARG A 510 20.27 8.76 34.25
N GLY A 511 18.94 8.65 34.25
CA GLY A 511 18.12 8.57 33.03
C GLY A 511 18.57 7.48 32.05
N LEU A 512 18.66 7.84 30.77
CA LEU A 512 19.04 6.91 29.69
C LEU A 512 20.48 6.41 29.83
N GLY A 513 21.42 7.27 30.22
CA GLY A 513 22.82 6.89 30.38
C GLY A 513 22.99 5.77 31.42
N ARG A 514 22.29 5.87 32.55
CA ARG A 514 22.26 4.80 33.56
C ARG A 514 21.71 3.48 33.00
N VAL A 515 20.61 3.54 32.26
CA VAL A 515 20.00 2.35 31.65
C VAL A 515 20.97 1.69 30.65
N TYR A 516 21.69 2.48 29.86
CA TYR A 516 22.71 1.97 28.94
C TYR A 516 23.88 1.32 29.69
N ALA A 517 24.37 1.95 30.76
CA ALA A 517 25.45 1.42 31.58
C ALA A 517 25.10 0.05 32.19
N LEU A 518 23.89 -0.06 32.78
CA LEU A 518 23.39 -1.31 33.34
C LEU A 518 23.23 -2.40 32.29
N GLU A 519 22.66 -2.06 31.13
CA GLU A 519 22.39 -3.04 30.09
C GLU A 519 23.66 -3.52 29.36
N LEU A 520 24.65 -2.64 29.17
CA LEU A 520 25.97 -3.01 28.64
C LEU A 520 26.71 -3.91 29.63
N ALA A 521 26.67 -3.59 30.92
CA ALA A 521 27.27 -4.42 31.97
C ALA A 521 26.62 -5.81 32.05
N LYS A 522 25.28 -5.87 31.99
CA LYS A 522 24.52 -7.13 31.94
C LYS A 522 24.94 -8.04 30.77
N ARG A 523 25.39 -7.45 29.66
CA ARG A 523 25.89 -8.14 28.47
C ARG A 523 27.41 -8.40 28.48
N GLY A 524 28.08 -8.21 29.62
CA GLY A 524 29.49 -8.57 29.85
C GLY A 524 30.51 -7.45 29.60
N ALA A 525 30.08 -6.23 29.30
CA ALA A 525 31.01 -5.10 29.20
C ALA A 525 31.52 -4.70 30.59
N LYS A 526 32.79 -4.28 30.68
CA LYS A 526 33.27 -3.47 31.80
C LYS A 526 32.87 -2.03 31.55
N VAL A 527 32.27 -1.34 32.51
CA VAL A 527 31.66 -0.02 32.26
C VAL A 527 32.35 1.09 33.03
N VAL A 528 32.82 2.12 32.32
CA VAL A 528 33.19 3.41 32.92
C VAL A 528 31.93 4.26 32.99
N VAL A 529 31.44 4.47 34.21
CA VAL A 529 30.27 5.31 34.50
C VAL A 529 30.77 6.74 34.64
N ASN A 530 30.78 7.49 33.54
CA ASN A 530 31.19 8.89 33.54
C ASN A 530 30.00 9.79 33.85
N ASP A 531 30.05 10.50 34.98
CA ASP A 531 29.11 11.55 35.34
C ASP A 531 29.78 12.53 36.34
N PRO A 532 29.95 13.81 36.00
CA PRO A 532 30.53 14.80 36.91
C PRO A 532 29.59 15.19 38.07
N GLY A 533 28.37 14.62 38.13
CA GLY A 533 27.44 14.79 39.23
C GLY A 533 26.63 16.09 39.19
N VAL A 534 26.83 16.94 38.18
CA VAL A 534 26.21 18.27 38.04
C VAL A 534 24.75 18.19 37.57
N ALA A 535 23.96 19.24 37.85
CA ALA A 535 22.60 19.37 37.31
C ALA A 535 22.62 19.64 35.79
N PRO A 536 21.49 19.50 35.06
CA PRO A 536 21.42 19.72 33.62
C PRO A 536 21.85 21.12 33.13
N ASP A 537 21.78 22.13 34.00
CA ASP A 537 22.25 23.50 33.75
C ASP A 537 23.72 23.72 34.15
N GLY A 538 24.42 22.65 34.57
CA GLY A 538 25.81 22.67 35.04
C GLY A 538 25.97 23.12 36.50
N SER A 539 24.89 23.39 37.22
CA SER A 539 24.94 23.87 38.61
C SER A 539 24.94 22.74 39.64
N GLY A 540 25.58 22.99 40.80
CA GLY A 540 25.68 22.03 41.90
C GLY A 540 26.37 20.72 41.51
N GLY A 541 26.37 19.75 42.42
CA GLY A 541 26.70 18.37 42.09
C GLY A 541 27.24 17.56 43.25
N THR A 542 27.09 16.24 43.16
CA THR A 542 27.72 15.26 44.06
C THR A 542 28.27 14.10 43.24
N GLU A 543 29.52 13.71 43.49
CA GLU A 543 30.19 12.58 42.83
C GLU A 543 29.43 11.24 43.06
N GLN A 544 28.59 11.21 44.10
CA GLN A 544 27.75 10.07 44.52
C GLN A 544 26.82 9.52 43.42
N VAL A 545 26.55 10.28 42.36
CA VAL A 545 25.63 9.86 41.30
C VAL A 545 26.25 8.76 40.42
N ALA A 546 27.52 8.89 40.04
CA ALA A 546 28.23 7.84 39.30
C ALA A 546 28.45 6.61 40.18
N ASP A 547 28.82 6.83 41.45
CA ASP A 547 29.06 5.76 42.42
C ASP A 547 27.84 4.87 42.62
N ALA A 548 26.65 5.45 42.73
CA ALA A 548 25.41 4.69 42.90
C ALA A 548 25.15 3.72 41.75
N VAL A 549 25.44 4.12 40.51
CA VAL A 549 25.26 3.27 39.33
C VAL A 549 26.34 2.19 39.25
N VAL A 550 27.58 2.52 39.63
CA VAL A 550 28.68 1.54 39.73
C VAL A 550 28.34 0.45 40.75
N GLU A 551 27.87 0.82 41.93
CA GLU A 551 27.47 -0.13 42.97
C GLU A 551 26.29 -1.00 42.52
N GLU A 552 25.34 -0.44 41.78
CA GLU A 552 24.25 -1.21 41.19
C GLU A 552 24.72 -2.22 40.14
N ILE A 553 25.61 -1.81 39.24
CA ILE A 553 26.23 -2.72 38.26
C ILE A 553 26.95 -3.86 38.97
N ARG A 554 27.74 -3.55 40.01
CA ARG A 554 28.46 -4.55 40.82
C ARG A 554 27.51 -5.50 41.55
N ALA A 555 26.41 -4.98 42.12
CA ALA A 555 25.39 -5.79 42.78
C ALA A 555 24.69 -6.76 41.82
N LEU A 556 24.58 -6.39 40.54
CA LEU A 556 24.07 -7.26 39.47
C LEU A 556 25.14 -8.19 38.86
N GLY A 557 26.36 -8.19 39.40
CA GLY A 557 27.45 -9.08 38.98
C GLY A 557 28.30 -8.56 37.81
N GLY A 558 28.14 -7.30 37.40
CA GLY A 558 28.97 -6.66 36.37
C GLY A 558 30.21 -5.95 36.94
N GLU A 559 31.11 -5.53 36.05
CA GLU A 559 32.30 -4.74 36.40
C GLU A 559 32.13 -3.28 35.99
N ALA A 560 32.30 -2.35 36.94
CA ALA A 560 32.25 -0.92 36.65
C ALA A 560 33.16 -0.07 37.56
N VAL A 561 33.56 1.08 37.04
CA VAL A 561 34.32 2.13 37.75
C VAL A 561 33.70 3.51 37.49
N PRO A 562 33.69 4.41 38.50
CA PRO A 562 33.19 5.75 38.32
C PRO A 562 34.26 6.64 37.67
N ASN A 563 33.83 7.62 36.88
CA ASN A 563 34.69 8.71 36.43
C ASN A 563 33.92 10.04 36.52
N TYR A 564 34.57 11.08 37.06
CA TYR A 564 33.92 12.38 37.34
C TYR A 564 34.41 13.50 36.42
N ASP A 565 35.21 13.18 35.40
CA ASP A 565 35.77 14.16 34.49
C ASP A 565 34.72 14.75 33.55
N SER A 566 34.92 16.02 33.18
CA SER A 566 34.07 16.71 32.23
C SER A 566 34.47 16.42 30.79
N VAL A 567 33.50 15.99 29.99
CA VAL A 567 33.63 15.85 28.53
C VAL A 567 33.78 17.17 27.79
N ALA A 568 33.63 18.32 28.46
CA ALA A 568 33.70 19.64 27.85
C ALA A 568 35.13 20.13 27.56
N THR A 569 36.16 19.38 27.97
CA THR A 569 37.57 19.74 27.76
C THR A 569 38.34 18.59 27.11
N PRO A 570 39.33 18.88 26.23
CA PRO A 570 40.21 17.84 25.68
C PRO A 570 40.89 17.00 26.75
N GLU A 571 41.37 17.62 27.83
CA GLU A 571 42.06 16.95 28.92
C GLU A 571 41.12 16.03 29.73
N GLY A 572 39.87 16.46 29.94
CA GLY A 572 38.85 15.62 30.57
C GLY A 572 38.50 14.41 29.71
N GLY A 573 38.33 14.61 28.40
CA GLY A 573 38.15 13.50 27.45
C GLY A 573 39.30 12.49 27.48
N GLN A 574 40.55 12.95 27.54
CA GLN A 574 41.73 12.07 27.68
C GLN A 574 41.70 11.26 28.98
N ARG A 575 41.36 11.88 30.11
CA ARG A 575 41.30 11.19 31.41
C ARG A 575 40.18 10.15 31.48
N ILE A 576 39.01 10.44 30.89
CA ILE A 576 37.91 9.46 30.79
C ILE A 576 38.37 8.20 30.06
N ILE A 577 39.05 8.37 28.93
CA ILE A 577 39.57 7.23 28.15
C ILE A 577 40.72 6.54 28.90
N GLN A 578 41.58 7.27 29.61
CA GLN A 578 42.61 6.66 30.45
C GLN A 578 42.00 5.77 31.52
N THR A 579 40.91 6.19 32.17
CA THR A 579 40.16 5.34 33.13
C THR A 579 39.62 4.06 32.49
N ALA A 580 39.32 4.05 31.19
CA ALA A 580 38.89 2.85 30.48
C ALA A 580 40.05 1.91 30.10
N LEU A 581 41.29 2.43 30.06
CA LEU A 581 42.49 1.69 29.72
C LEU A 581 43.21 1.10 30.95
N ASP A 582 43.10 1.77 32.09
CA ASP A 582 43.58 1.32 33.40
C ASP A 582 42.74 0.15 33.94
#